data_AF-A0A1G6QC71-F1
#
_entry.id   AF-A0A1G6QC71-F1
#
_cell.length_a   1.000
_cell.length_b   1.000
_cell.length_c   1.000
_cell.angle_alpha   90.00
_cell.angle_beta   90.00
_cell.angle_gamma   90.00
#
_symmetry.space_group_name_H-M   'P 1'
#
loop_
_entity.id
_entity.type
_entity.pdbx_description
1 polymer ?
#
loop_
_entity_poly.entity_id
_entity_poly.type
_entity_poly.pdbx_seq_one_letter_code
_entity_poly.pdbx_strand_id
1 'polypeptide(L)'
;MVTKLIRIAQLGRAAGIYLEVCGQRFGSELGKGATMLRAQLTGRVCHRVNDESSANMALAEISAEAALAATAIPADLPGVAIVGDASGGWSRARSPHLTLDDAAAICRATSGLVPELPRLDAFRPAASTVAVEAVPSTGPVARPATD
;
A
#
# COMPACT_ATOMS: atom_id res chain seq x y z
N MET A 1 -14.48 1.93 14.17
CA MET A 1 -13.06 1.61 13.87
C MET A 1 -12.38 2.74 13.11
N VAL A 2 -12.92 3.20 11.97
CA VAL A 2 -12.34 4.27 11.14
C VAL A 2 -12.06 5.59 11.91
N THR A 3 -12.92 5.98 12.85
CA THR A 3 -12.71 7.18 13.69
C THR A 3 -11.40 7.16 14.47
N LYS A 4 -10.94 5.98 14.91
CA LYS A 4 -9.65 5.85 15.62
C LYS A 4 -8.46 6.07 14.68
N LEU A 5 -8.52 5.53 13.46
CA LEU A 5 -7.51 5.74 12.42
C LEU A 5 -7.44 7.21 12.00
N ILE A 6 -8.59 7.86 11.81
CA ILE A 6 -8.67 9.30 11.52
C ILE A 6 -7.96 10.10 12.62
N ARG A 7 -8.19 9.75 13.90
CA ARG A 7 -7.55 10.44 15.02
C ARG A 7 -6.03 10.28 15.04
N ILE A 8 -5.54 9.09 14.69
CA ILE A 8 -4.10 8.84 14.51
C ILE A 8 -3.56 9.68 13.35
N ALA A 9 -4.24 9.72 12.20
CA ALA A 9 -3.81 10.53 11.06
C ALA A 9 -3.76 12.04 11.40
N GLN A 10 -4.70 12.53 12.21
CA GLN A 10 -4.76 13.93 12.64
C GLN A 10 -3.67 14.35 13.63
N LEU A 11 -3.34 13.49 14.61
CA LEU A 11 -2.49 13.86 15.74
C LEU A 11 -1.11 13.17 15.76
N GLY A 12 -0.95 12.10 15.00
CA GLY A 12 0.20 11.19 15.09
C GLY A 12 1.53 11.84 14.73
N ARG A 13 1.52 12.82 13.80
CA ARG A 13 2.75 13.42 13.26
C ARG A 13 3.65 14.03 14.34
N ALA A 14 3.07 14.73 15.32
CA ALA A 14 3.84 15.35 16.41
C ALA A 14 4.47 14.31 17.36
N ALA A 15 3.91 13.10 17.40
CA ALA A 15 4.42 11.98 18.18
C ALA A 15 5.31 11.02 17.36
N GLY A 16 5.65 11.37 16.11
CA GLY A 16 6.42 10.50 15.21
C GLY A 16 5.67 9.25 14.73
N ILE A 17 4.33 9.26 14.79
CA ILE A 17 3.47 8.17 14.32
C ILE A 17 2.95 8.51 12.93
N TYR A 18 3.17 7.60 11.98
CA TYR A 18 2.75 7.72 10.59
C TYR A 18 1.77 6.62 10.22
N LEU A 19 0.86 6.91 9.30
CA LEU A 19 -0.13 5.96 8.82
C LEU A 19 0.02 5.77 7.32
N GLU A 20 0.34 4.54 6.92
CA GLU A 20 0.30 4.08 5.54
C GLU A 20 -0.93 3.18 5.37
N VAL A 21 -1.75 3.46 4.36
CA VAL A 21 -2.97 2.70 4.08
C VAL A 21 -2.93 2.21 2.64
N CYS A 22 -2.87 0.90 2.48
CA CYS A 22 -2.79 0.24 1.18
C CYS A 22 -4.09 -0.50 0.88
N GLY A 23 -4.50 -0.52 -0.39
CA GLY A 23 -5.62 -1.36 -0.83
C GLY A 23 -5.68 -1.49 -2.34
N GLN A 24 -6.14 -2.65 -2.80
CA GLN A 24 -6.26 -2.99 -4.22
C GLN A 24 -7.53 -2.45 -4.88
N ARG A 25 -8.58 -2.23 -4.08
CA ARG A 25 -9.91 -1.77 -4.53
C ARG A 25 -10.38 -0.65 -3.62
N PHE A 26 -9.64 0.45 -3.61
CA PHE A 26 -10.08 1.68 -2.96
C PHE A 26 -11.21 2.27 -3.81
N GLY A 27 -12.45 1.96 -3.41
CA GLY A 27 -13.71 2.28 -4.09
C GLY A 27 -14.68 3.03 -3.18
N SER A 28 -15.70 3.67 -3.77
CA SER A 28 -16.72 4.46 -3.03
C SER A 28 -17.50 3.57 -2.06
N GLU A 29 -17.53 2.28 -2.36
CA GLU A 29 -18.10 1.19 -1.57
C GLU A 29 -17.47 1.04 -0.18
N LEU A 30 -16.27 1.59 0.06
CA LEU A 30 -15.68 1.65 1.40
C LEU A 30 -16.41 2.63 2.35
N GLY A 31 -17.33 3.42 1.81
CA GLY A 31 -18.21 4.31 2.57
C GLY A 31 -17.52 5.59 3.07
N LYS A 32 -18.32 6.44 3.72
CA LYS A 32 -17.91 7.79 4.17
C LYS A 32 -16.64 7.80 5.04
N GLY A 33 -16.41 6.71 5.79
CA GLY A 33 -15.24 6.56 6.63
C GLY A 33 -13.92 6.59 5.84
N ALA A 34 -13.84 5.86 4.74
CA ALA A 34 -12.64 5.81 3.92
C ALA A 34 -12.34 7.18 3.29
N THR A 35 -13.37 7.89 2.83
CA THR A 35 -13.23 9.26 2.34
C THR A 35 -12.70 10.21 3.42
N MET A 36 -13.25 10.14 4.64
CA MET A 36 -12.77 10.96 5.75
C MET A 36 -11.33 10.65 6.15
N LEU A 37 -10.95 9.36 6.18
CA LEU A 37 -9.57 8.95 6.44
C LEU A 37 -8.62 9.44 5.36
N ARG A 38 -9.00 9.25 4.09
CA ARG A 38 -8.22 9.67 2.92
C ARG A 38 -7.91 11.16 2.96
N ALA A 39 -8.88 12.00 3.35
CA ALA A 39 -8.69 13.44 3.50
C ALA A 39 -7.64 13.85 4.57
N GLN A 40 -7.26 12.94 5.48
CA GLN A 40 -6.20 13.18 6.46
C GLN A 40 -4.81 12.72 5.99
N LEU A 41 -4.73 12.01 4.86
CA LEU A 41 -3.49 11.45 4.33
C LEU A 41 -3.01 12.32 3.16
N THR A 42 -1.81 12.89 3.28
CA THR A 42 -1.27 13.86 2.30
C THR A 42 -0.42 13.24 1.20
N GLY A 43 0.18 12.08 1.43
CA GLY A 43 0.92 11.33 0.41
C GLY A 43 0.02 10.37 -0.34
N ARG A 44 0.20 10.29 -1.66
CA ARG A 44 -0.52 9.37 -2.55
C ARG A 44 0.46 8.56 -3.37
N VAL A 45 0.22 7.26 -3.44
CA VAL A 45 0.88 6.34 -4.36
C VAL A 45 -0.22 5.57 -5.06
N CYS A 46 -0.26 5.66 -6.39
CA CYS A 46 -1.21 4.94 -7.22
C CYS A 46 -0.44 4.13 -8.25
N HIS A 47 -0.42 2.82 -8.07
CA HIS A 47 -0.02 1.90 -9.14
C HIS A 47 -1.06 1.89 -10.26
N ARG A 48 -0.80 1.11 -11.31
CA ARG A 48 -1.76 0.90 -12.39
C ARG A 48 -3.13 0.51 -11.83
N VAL A 49 -4.15 1.27 -12.20
CA VAL A 49 -5.57 0.96 -12.00
C VAL A 49 -6.26 0.89 -13.35
N ASN A 50 -7.33 0.10 -13.44
CA ASN A 50 -7.98 -0.18 -14.74
C ASN A 50 -9.02 0.87 -15.14
N ASP A 51 -9.55 1.61 -14.17
CA ASP A 51 -10.67 2.51 -14.35
C ASP A 51 -10.41 3.88 -13.72
N GLU A 52 -11.06 4.89 -14.28
CA GLU A 52 -10.91 6.28 -13.87
C GLU A 52 -11.44 6.53 -12.46
N SER A 53 -12.46 5.78 -12.02
CA SER A 53 -13.05 5.96 -10.68
C SER A 53 -12.03 5.63 -9.58
N SER A 54 -11.33 4.49 -9.73
CA SER A 54 -10.24 4.08 -8.86
C SER A 54 -9.09 5.09 -8.86
N ALA A 55 -8.72 5.61 -10.04
CA ALA A 55 -7.65 6.59 -10.17
C ALA A 55 -8.00 7.94 -9.51
N ASN A 56 -9.20 8.43 -9.78
CA ASN A 56 -9.72 9.67 -9.20
C ASN A 56 -9.82 9.57 -7.68
N MET A 57 -10.16 8.41 -7.13
CA MET A 57 -10.14 8.22 -5.69
C MET A 57 -8.77 8.46 -5.07
N ALA A 58 -7.72 7.96 -5.72
CA ALA A 58 -6.37 8.08 -5.22
C ALA A 58 -5.80 9.50 -5.44
N LEU A 59 -6.07 10.10 -6.61
CA LEU A 59 -5.27 11.22 -7.12
C LEU A 59 -6.04 12.48 -7.50
N ALA A 60 -7.39 12.48 -7.55
CA ALA A 60 -8.13 13.65 -8.06
C ALA A 60 -7.92 14.94 -7.22
N GLU A 61 -7.71 14.80 -5.91
CA GLU A 61 -7.37 15.93 -5.03
C GLU A 61 -5.93 16.44 -5.21
N ILE A 62 -5.07 15.65 -5.87
CA ILE A 62 -3.69 16.04 -6.18
C ILE A 62 -3.64 16.70 -7.55
N SER A 63 -4.08 15.97 -8.58
CA SER A 63 -4.11 16.42 -9.97
C SER A 63 -4.97 15.49 -10.83
N ALA A 64 -5.83 16.06 -11.66
CA ALA A 64 -6.58 15.30 -12.66
C ALA A 64 -5.64 14.61 -13.67
N GLU A 65 -4.52 15.25 -14.03
CA GLU A 65 -3.51 14.67 -14.92
C GLU A 65 -2.83 13.46 -14.27
N ALA A 66 -2.57 13.50 -12.96
CA ALA A 66 -1.99 12.37 -12.23
C ALA A 66 -2.92 11.14 -12.27
N ALA A 67 -4.23 11.34 -12.14
CA ALA A 67 -5.22 10.25 -12.24
C ALA A 67 -5.20 9.60 -13.63
N LEU A 68 -5.18 10.41 -14.70
CA LEU A 68 -5.02 9.91 -16.08
C LEU A 68 -3.68 9.18 -16.29
N ALA A 69 -2.60 9.71 -15.71
CA ALA A 69 -1.28 9.10 -15.82
C ALA A 69 -1.21 7.71 -15.15
N ALA A 70 -2.02 7.46 -14.12
CA ALA A 70 -2.11 6.19 -13.41
C ALA A 70 -2.89 5.12 -14.20
N THR A 71 -3.98 5.49 -14.88
CA THR A 71 -4.72 4.57 -15.77
C THR A 71 -3.94 4.24 -17.03
N ALA A 72 -3.09 5.16 -17.49
CA ALA A 72 -2.23 5.00 -18.65
C ALA A 72 -0.95 4.18 -18.38
N ILE A 73 -0.71 3.69 -17.16
CA ILE A 73 0.45 2.82 -16.87
C ILE A 73 0.27 1.50 -17.66
N PRO A 74 1.24 1.11 -18.52
CA PRO A 74 1.23 -0.18 -19.19
C PRO A 74 1.25 -1.36 -18.21
N ALA A 75 0.53 -2.44 -18.55
CA ALA A 75 0.39 -3.61 -17.68
C ALA A 75 1.69 -4.42 -17.50
N ASP A 76 2.65 -4.25 -18.40
CA ASP A 76 3.97 -4.90 -18.44
C ASP A 76 5.05 -4.12 -17.68
N LEU A 77 4.69 -3.02 -16.99
CA LEU A 77 5.60 -2.23 -16.16
C LEU A 77 5.30 -2.40 -14.66
N PRO A 78 5.61 -3.56 -14.05
CA PRO A 78 5.34 -3.80 -12.63
C PRO A 78 6.13 -2.83 -11.74
N GLY A 79 5.50 -2.43 -10.64
CA GLY A 79 6.10 -1.50 -9.67
C GLY A 79 6.07 -0.03 -10.08
N VAL A 80 5.69 0.31 -11.32
CA VAL A 80 5.47 1.73 -11.69
C VAL A 80 4.24 2.26 -10.95
N ALA A 81 4.38 3.47 -10.43
CA ALA A 81 3.33 4.22 -9.76
C ALA A 81 3.41 5.70 -10.10
N ILE A 82 2.27 6.37 -9.98
CA ILE A 82 2.20 7.82 -9.83
C ILE A 82 2.26 8.14 -8.34
N VAL A 83 3.20 9.00 -7.97
CA VAL A 83 3.38 9.50 -6.61
C VAL A 83 3.04 10.97 -6.59
N GLY A 84 2.18 11.37 -5.67
CA GLY A 84 1.73 12.76 -5.53
C GLY A 84 1.63 13.18 -4.08
N ASP A 85 1.74 14.48 -3.86
CA ASP A 85 1.57 15.09 -2.54
C ASP A 85 0.59 16.27 -2.58
N ALA A 86 0.19 16.74 -1.40
CA ALA A 86 -0.81 17.80 -1.25
C ALA A 86 -0.40 19.18 -1.81
N SER A 87 0.82 19.36 -2.34
CA SER A 87 1.21 20.57 -3.08
C SER A 87 0.64 20.60 -4.51
N GLY A 88 0.10 19.47 -4.99
CA GLY A 88 -0.34 19.28 -6.38
C GLY A 88 0.78 18.76 -7.30
N GLY A 89 2.02 18.71 -6.81
CA GLY A 89 3.13 18.06 -7.49
C GLY A 89 2.93 16.55 -7.58
N TRP A 90 3.27 15.97 -8.73
CA TRP A 90 3.28 14.53 -8.93
C TRP A 90 4.44 14.10 -9.83
N SER A 91 4.83 12.84 -9.69
CA SER A 91 5.89 12.23 -10.49
C SER A 91 5.60 10.76 -10.74
N ARG A 92 6.28 10.18 -11.73
CA ARG A 92 6.28 8.74 -11.96
C ARG A 92 7.49 8.14 -11.26
N ALA A 93 7.27 7.10 -10.46
CA ALA A 93 8.32 6.35 -9.77
C ALA A 93 8.16 4.85 -10.04
N ARG A 94 9.22 4.09 -9.82
CA ARG A 94 9.20 2.62 -9.84
C ARG A 94 9.71 2.09 -8.52
N SER A 95 8.92 1.26 -7.85
CA SER A 95 9.36 0.58 -6.64
C SER A 95 10.47 -0.43 -6.96
N PRO A 96 11.47 -0.59 -6.09
CA PRO A 96 12.42 -1.68 -6.22
C PRO A 96 11.69 -3.01 -6.09
N HIS A 97 12.13 -4.01 -6.85
CA HIS A 97 11.62 -5.36 -6.68
C HIS A 97 12.19 -5.97 -5.40
N LEU A 98 11.30 -6.44 -4.53
CA LEU A 98 11.65 -7.21 -3.34
C LEU A 98 10.97 -8.57 -3.45
N THR A 99 11.76 -9.64 -3.43
CA THR A 99 11.22 -11.00 -3.43
C THR A 99 10.63 -11.33 -2.05
N LEU A 100 9.73 -12.32 -1.99
CA LEU A 100 9.17 -12.78 -0.71
C LEU A 100 10.26 -13.40 0.19
N ASP A 101 11.25 -14.08 -0.40
CA ASP A 101 12.36 -14.69 0.33
C ASP A 101 13.27 -13.62 0.96
N ASP A 102 13.61 -12.58 0.20
CA ASP A 102 14.39 -11.45 0.70
C ASP A 102 13.62 -10.69 1.80
N ALA A 103 12.32 -10.45 1.58
CA ALA A 103 11.46 -9.82 2.60
C ALA A 103 11.45 -10.64 3.89
N ALA A 104 11.27 -11.96 3.80
CA ALA A 104 11.27 -12.85 4.95
C ALA A 104 12.65 -12.90 5.64
N ALA A 105 13.74 -12.86 4.88
CA ALA A 105 15.09 -12.78 5.42
C ALA A 105 15.32 -11.48 6.21
N ILE A 106 14.90 -10.33 5.67
CA ILE A 106 14.96 -9.04 6.36
C ILE A 106 14.14 -9.08 7.65
N CYS A 107 12.90 -9.62 7.61
CA CYS A 107 12.06 -9.75 8.81
C CYS A 107 12.73 -10.60 9.91
N ARG A 108 13.37 -11.72 9.56
CA ARG A 108 14.11 -12.54 10.52
C ARG A 108 15.31 -11.79 11.10
N ALA A 109 16.11 -11.15 10.24
CA ALA A 109 17.31 -10.42 10.65
C ALA A 109 17.00 -9.21 11.55
N THR A 110 15.83 -8.59 11.37
CA THR A 110 15.40 -7.40 12.12
C THR A 110 14.40 -7.69 13.24
N SER A 111 14.04 -8.95 13.47
CA SER A 111 13.04 -9.35 14.47
C SER A 111 13.36 -8.86 15.89
N GLY A 112 14.65 -8.75 16.24
CA GLY A 112 15.09 -8.22 17.54
C GLY A 112 14.88 -6.71 17.72
N LEU A 113 14.46 -5.98 16.69
CA LEU A 113 14.16 -4.54 16.75
C LEU A 113 12.69 -4.26 17.11
N VAL A 114 11.85 -5.27 17.21
CA VAL A 114 10.43 -5.09 17.55
C VAL A 114 10.31 -4.50 18.96
N PRO A 115 9.60 -3.37 19.14
CA PRO A 115 9.44 -2.76 20.45
C PRO A 115 8.53 -3.61 21.34
N GLU A 116 8.90 -3.71 22.62
CA GLU A 116 8.06 -4.33 23.63
C GLU A 116 6.91 -3.38 24.01
N LEU A 117 5.69 -3.79 23.68
CA LEU A 117 4.47 -3.02 23.91
C LEU A 117 3.48 -3.83 24.75
N PRO A 118 3.63 -3.90 26.09
CA PRO A 118 2.87 -4.83 26.93
C PRO A 118 1.35 -4.73 26.79
N ARG A 119 0.84 -3.52 26.53
CA ARG A 119 -0.60 -3.28 26.28
C ARG A 119 -1.14 -3.97 25.02
N LEU A 120 -0.26 -4.40 24.12
CA LEU A 120 -0.60 -5.08 22.88
C LEU A 120 -0.32 -6.58 22.93
N ASP A 121 0.16 -7.13 24.05
CA ASP A 121 0.55 -8.55 24.14
C ASP A 121 -0.61 -9.50 23.81
N ALA A 122 -1.84 -9.14 24.22
CA ALA A 122 -3.04 -9.91 23.89
C ALA A 122 -3.36 -9.98 22.37
N PHE A 123 -2.73 -9.12 21.57
CA PHE A 123 -2.88 -9.08 20.11
C PHE A 123 -1.65 -9.62 19.36
N ARG A 124 -0.62 -10.11 20.07
CA ARG A 124 0.54 -10.74 19.41
C ARG A 124 0.07 -11.97 18.63
N PRO A 125 0.45 -12.11 17.36
CA PRO A 125 0.18 -13.34 16.61
C PRO A 125 0.80 -14.54 17.32
N ALA A 126 0.09 -15.67 17.37
CA ALA A 126 0.69 -16.92 17.80
C ALA A 126 1.79 -17.30 16.79
N ALA A 127 3.04 -17.36 17.24
CA ALA A 127 4.13 -17.80 16.38
C ALA A 127 3.91 -19.28 16.05
N SER A 128 3.69 -19.59 14.76
CA SER A 128 3.75 -20.99 14.30
C SER A 128 5.21 -21.44 14.36
N THR A 129 5.50 -22.44 15.16
CA THR A 129 6.81 -23.11 15.23
C THR A 129 6.97 -24.17 14.14
N VAL A 130 5.99 -24.34 13.25
CA VAL A 130 6.07 -25.33 12.17
C VAL A 130 7.08 -24.85 11.14
N ALA A 131 8.16 -25.61 10.97
CA ALA A 131 9.11 -25.42 9.90
C ALA A 131 8.36 -25.43 8.56
N VAL A 132 8.42 -24.31 7.82
CA VAL A 132 7.83 -24.23 6.49
C VAL A 132 8.68 -25.13 5.59
N GLU A 133 8.15 -26.30 5.24
CA GLU A 133 8.73 -27.14 4.20
C GLU A 133 8.75 -26.34 2.89
N ALA A 134 9.92 -26.18 2.30
CA ALA A 134 10.12 -25.35 1.11
C ALA A 134 9.27 -25.90 -0.04
N VAL A 135 8.15 -25.23 -0.35
CA VAL A 135 7.38 -25.54 -1.55
C VAL A 135 8.19 -25.06 -2.76
N PRO A 136 8.57 -25.95 -3.70
CA PRO A 136 9.33 -25.54 -4.87
C PRO A 136 8.52 -24.52 -5.67
N SER A 137 9.13 -23.38 -5.99
CA SER A 137 8.51 -22.34 -6.80
C SER A 137 8.24 -22.88 -8.20
N THR A 138 6.97 -23.01 -8.56
CA THR A 138 6.60 -23.20 -9.96
C THR A 138 6.82 -21.85 -10.66
N GLY A 139 7.72 -21.85 -11.65
CA GLY A 139 8.03 -20.68 -12.46
C GLY A 139 6.78 -20.06 -13.12
N PRO A 140 6.87 -18.84 -13.65
CA PRO A 140 5.71 -18.12 -14.18
C PRO A 140 5.04 -18.93 -15.29
N VAL A 141 3.76 -19.26 -15.08
CA VAL A 141 2.90 -19.83 -16.12
C VAL A 141 2.73 -18.79 -17.21
N ALA A 142 3.23 -19.09 -18.41
CA ALA A 142 3.04 -18.24 -19.58
C ALA A 142 1.54 -18.07 -19.84
N ARG A 143 1.11 -16.81 -19.95
CA ARG A 143 -0.27 -16.47 -20.31
C ARG A 143 -0.50 -16.90 -21.77
N PRO A 144 -1.58 -17.61 -22.12
CA PRO A 144 -1.85 -17.92 -23.52
C PRO A 144 -2.08 -16.61 -24.28
N ALA A 145 -1.39 -16.44 -25.42
CA ALA A 145 -1.69 -15.39 -26.37
C ALA A 145 -3.04 -15.72 -27.03
N THR A 146 -3.98 -14.79 -26.95
CA THR A 146 -5.18 -14.81 -27.80
C THR A 146 -4.86 -14.02 -29.06
N ASP A 147 -5.09 -14.66 -30.21
CA ASP A 147 -5.08 -14.06 -31.56
C ASP A 147 -6.03 -12.87 -31.69
#